data_AF-A0A7S0BB23-F1
#
_entry.id   AF-A0A7S0BB23-F1
#
_cell.length_a   1.000
_cell.length_b   1.000
_cell.length_c   1.000
_cell.angle_alpha   90.00
_cell.angle_beta   90.00
_cell.angle_gamma   90.00
#
_symmetry.space_group_name_H-M   'P 1'
#
loop_
_entity.id
_entity.type
_entity.pdbx_description
1 polymer ?
#
loop_
_entity_poly.entity_id
_entity_poly.type
_entity_poly.pdbx_seq_one_letter_code
_entity_poly.pdbx_strand_id
1 'polypeptide(L)'
;DPSGNFSEGECPWGPCYCDANRVCGQSCPELAIMEANNHVFSSWLHSCDAPVANSHYKNCDKDGCGQSTTHLGWPAYGPGSTFTIDTTKPFEVISEFHGSETNFTGFLTKLRQMQGGEERLVNLDHAACVAGPGRMTAAMATGMTLRITYGWNFPPCSNRTCSGEAAGDVVISSLRIAPPISPEPRLETPP
;
A
#
# COMPACT_ATOMS: atom_id res chain seq x y z
N ASP A 1 -23.76 0.01 -4.21
CA ASP A 1 -24.25 -1.06 -3.32
C ASP A 1 -24.16 -2.38 -4.10
N PRO A 2 -24.53 -3.53 -3.53
CA PRO A 2 -24.56 -4.80 -4.26
C PRO A 2 -25.53 -4.85 -5.46
N SER A 3 -26.43 -3.86 -5.61
CA SER A 3 -27.39 -3.75 -6.71
C SER A 3 -26.87 -2.90 -7.87
N GLY A 4 -25.62 -2.41 -7.80
CA GLY A 4 -25.01 -1.59 -8.83
C GLY A 4 -25.35 -0.09 -8.76
N ASN A 5 -26.04 0.35 -7.71
CA ASN A 5 -26.25 1.77 -7.47
C ASN A 5 -24.92 2.38 -6.99
N PHE A 6 -24.50 3.51 -7.58
CA PHE A 6 -23.31 4.23 -7.14
C PHE A 6 -23.68 5.26 -6.06
N SER A 7 -22.69 5.64 -5.25
CA SER A 7 -22.82 6.70 -4.25
C SER A 7 -21.95 7.87 -4.68
N GLU A 8 -22.54 9.06 -4.79
CA GLU A 8 -21.82 10.27 -5.17
C GLU A 8 -21.23 10.97 -3.93
N GLY A 9 -19.93 11.26 -3.99
CA GLY A 9 -19.21 12.10 -3.06
C GLY A 9 -19.20 13.57 -3.44
N GLU A 10 -18.58 14.35 -2.57
CA GLU A 10 -18.58 15.82 -2.60
C GLU A 10 -17.50 16.38 -3.53
N CYS A 11 -16.59 15.55 -4.04
CA CYS A 11 -15.47 16.00 -4.85
C CYS A 11 -15.82 16.07 -6.34
N PRO A 12 -15.72 17.25 -6.98
CA PRO A 12 -16.12 17.45 -8.36
C PRO A 12 -15.22 16.73 -9.37
N TRP A 13 -13.98 16.42 -9.00
CA TRP A 13 -13.00 15.71 -9.84
C TRP A 13 -13.16 14.18 -9.79
N GLY A 14 -14.04 13.66 -8.93
CA GLY A 14 -14.20 12.23 -8.73
C GLY A 14 -15.47 11.95 -7.94
N PRO A 15 -16.66 12.04 -8.56
CA PRO A 15 -17.93 11.87 -7.84
C PRO A 15 -18.08 10.47 -7.24
N CYS A 16 -17.41 9.45 -7.76
CA CYS A 16 -17.42 8.10 -7.19
C CYS A 16 -16.15 7.77 -6.39
N TYR A 17 -15.30 8.77 -6.10
CA TYR A 17 -14.12 8.56 -5.27
C TYR A 17 -14.54 8.26 -3.83
N CYS A 18 -13.86 7.29 -3.22
CA CYS A 18 -13.99 6.94 -1.82
C CYS A 18 -12.63 6.45 -1.31
N ASP A 19 -12.42 6.55 -0.01
CA ASP A 19 -11.29 5.96 0.72
C ASP A 19 -11.71 5.64 2.16
N ALA A 20 -10.81 5.09 2.97
CA ALA A 20 -11.14 4.78 4.36
C ALA A 20 -11.26 6.04 5.23
N ASN A 21 -10.57 7.11 4.85
CA ASN A 21 -10.61 8.40 5.55
C ASN A 21 -11.91 9.17 5.33
N ARG A 22 -12.72 8.74 4.36
CA ARG A 22 -13.95 9.39 3.89
C ARG A 22 -13.67 10.77 3.29
N VAL A 23 -12.54 10.91 2.59
CA VAL A 23 -12.28 12.13 1.83
C VAL A 23 -13.36 12.23 0.75
N CYS A 24 -13.98 13.41 0.63
CA CYS A 24 -15.13 13.64 -0.24
C CYS A 24 -16.45 12.96 0.19
N GLY A 25 -16.59 12.59 1.47
CA GLY A 25 -17.88 12.16 2.02
C GLY A 25 -18.26 10.70 1.78
N GLN A 26 -17.45 9.94 1.03
CA GLN A 26 -17.68 8.53 0.70
C GLN A 26 -16.62 7.63 1.32
N SER A 27 -17.06 6.52 1.91
CA SER A 27 -16.18 5.53 2.52
C SER A 27 -16.08 4.28 1.67
N CYS A 28 -14.91 3.66 1.64
CA CYS A 28 -14.72 2.29 1.14
C CYS A 28 -13.41 1.68 1.66
N PRO A 29 -13.25 0.35 1.60
CA PRO A 29 -11.99 -0.30 1.96
C PRO A 29 -10.84 0.22 1.10
N GLU A 30 -9.68 0.38 1.72
CA GLU A 30 -8.51 0.97 1.08
C GLU A 30 -7.27 0.11 1.38
N LEU A 31 -6.51 -0.19 0.33
CA LEU A 31 -5.19 -0.82 0.42
C LEU A 31 -4.20 0.16 -0.19
N ALA A 32 -3.42 0.81 0.66
CA ALA A 32 -2.38 1.70 0.25
C ALA A 32 -1.09 0.91 -0.06
N ILE A 33 -0.87 0.58 -1.34
CA ILE A 33 0.33 -0.12 -1.82
C ILE A 33 1.59 0.70 -1.54
N MET A 34 1.50 2.02 -1.75
CA MET A 34 2.62 2.94 -1.62
C MET A 34 2.11 4.32 -1.15
N GLU A 35 2.37 4.63 0.12
CA GLU A 35 2.37 5.99 0.63
C GLU A 35 3.81 6.37 0.95
N ALA A 36 4.40 7.25 0.14
CA ALA A 36 5.83 7.47 0.23
C ALA A 36 6.27 8.87 -0.18
N ASN A 37 7.42 9.24 0.36
CA ASN A 37 8.30 10.29 -0.13
C ASN A 37 9.73 9.71 -0.20
N ASN A 38 10.75 10.53 -0.41
CA ASN A 38 12.14 10.04 -0.48
C ASN A 38 12.77 9.72 0.90
N HIS A 39 12.05 9.92 2.01
CA HIS A 39 12.50 9.65 3.38
C HIS A 39 11.70 8.57 4.09
N VAL A 40 10.43 8.36 3.71
CA VAL A 40 9.53 7.40 4.33
C VAL A 40 8.77 6.67 3.24
N PHE A 41 8.66 5.35 3.40
CA PHE A 41 7.75 4.51 2.64
C PHE A 41 6.86 3.77 3.63
N SER A 42 5.57 3.75 3.37
CA SER A 42 4.60 3.01 4.15
C SER A 42 3.61 2.29 3.24
N SER A 43 3.04 1.21 3.76
CA SER A 43 1.95 0.49 3.13
C SER A 43 0.92 0.13 4.19
N TRP A 44 -0.36 0.35 3.88
CA TRP A 44 -1.45 0.29 4.85
C TRP A 44 -2.65 -0.46 4.32
N LEU A 45 -3.35 -1.09 5.26
CA LEU A 45 -4.58 -1.81 5.06
C LEU A 45 -5.67 -1.16 5.91
N HIS A 46 -6.66 -0.55 5.26
CA HIS A 46 -7.78 0.10 5.91
C HIS A 46 -9.06 -0.67 5.61
N SER A 47 -9.47 -1.47 6.58
CA SER A 47 -10.69 -2.27 6.46
C SER A 47 -11.95 -1.46 6.76
N CYS A 48 -13.10 -1.88 6.23
CA CYS A 48 -14.38 -1.30 6.60
C CYS A 48 -15.35 -2.38 7.09
N ASP A 49 -16.34 -1.97 7.87
CA ASP A 49 -17.48 -2.84 8.15
C ASP A 49 -18.21 -3.16 6.87
N ALA A 50 -18.66 -4.41 6.75
CA ALA A 50 -19.51 -4.80 5.64
C ALA A 50 -20.73 -3.87 5.56
N PRO A 51 -21.14 -3.43 4.36
CA PRO A 51 -22.31 -2.59 4.22
C PRO A 51 -23.55 -3.33 4.72
N VAL A 52 -24.45 -2.61 5.39
CA VAL A 52 -25.73 -3.17 5.84
C VAL A 52 -26.66 -3.27 4.63
N ALA A 53 -27.08 -4.48 4.25
CA ALA A 53 -28.01 -4.72 3.14
C ALA A 53 -27.62 -3.96 1.84
N ASN A 54 -28.58 -3.34 1.14
CA ASN A 54 -28.38 -2.56 -0.08
C ASN A 54 -27.82 -1.15 0.20
N SER A 55 -26.84 -1.02 1.07
CA SER A 55 -26.18 0.26 1.35
C SER A 55 -24.72 0.27 0.92
N HIS A 56 -24.07 1.42 1.11
CA HIS A 56 -22.64 1.61 0.86
C HIS A 56 -21.85 1.49 2.16
N TYR A 57 -20.53 1.34 2.05
CA TYR A 57 -19.63 1.39 3.21
C TYR A 57 -19.77 2.74 3.93
N LYS A 58 -19.72 2.71 5.26
CA LYS A 58 -19.90 3.91 6.11
C LYS A 58 -18.87 4.03 7.21
N ASN A 59 -18.38 2.89 7.71
CA ASN A 59 -17.47 2.84 8.84
C ASN A 59 -16.20 2.09 8.45
N CYS A 60 -15.07 2.79 8.51
CA CYS A 60 -13.77 2.29 8.10
C CYS A 60 -12.75 2.55 9.20
N ASP A 61 -11.76 1.66 9.26
CA ASP A 61 -10.58 1.75 10.09
C ASP A 61 -9.61 2.79 9.50
N LYS A 62 -9.71 4.01 10.02
CA LYS A 62 -8.89 5.15 9.55
C LYS A 62 -7.44 5.03 9.97
N ASP A 63 -7.18 4.46 11.14
CA ASP A 63 -5.82 4.21 11.62
C ASP A 63 -5.18 3.11 10.77
N GLY A 64 -5.98 2.11 10.40
CA GLY A 64 -5.57 1.01 9.57
C GLY A 64 -4.57 0.09 10.26
N CYS A 65 -4.04 -0.85 9.47
CA CYS A 65 -2.92 -1.66 9.87
C CYS A 65 -1.88 -1.68 8.76
N GLY A 66 -0.64 -1.32 9.09
CA GLY A 66 0.39 -1.17 8.08
C GLY A 66 1.79 -1.17 8.66
N GLN A 67 2.74 -1.10 7.75
CA GLN A 67 4.16 -1.02 8.07
C GLN A 67 4.80 0.16 7.38
N SER A 68 5.79 0.72 8.06
CA SER A 68 6.57 1.84 7.57
C SER A 68 8.05 1.54 7.72
N THR A 69 8.86 2.05 6.80
CA THR A 69 10.32 2.03 6.92
C THR A 69 10.80 2.75 8.19
N THR A 70 9.99 3.66 8.74
CA THR A 70 10.25 4.28 10.06
C THR A 70 10.24 3.29 11.21
N HIS A 71 9.44 2.20 11.14
CA HIS A 71 9.43 1.15 12.16
C HIS A 71 10.72 0.32 12.14
N LEU A 72 11.34 0.19 10.95
CA LEU A 72 12.61 -0.51 10.77
C LEU A 72 13.80 0.36 11.17
N GLY A 73 13.66 1.68 11.06
CA GLY A 73 14.70 2.65 11.40
C GLY A 73 15.81 2.75 10.36
N TRP A 74 16.87 3.47 10.73
CA TRP A 74 18.07 3.58 9.90
C TRP A 74 18.79 2.22 9.83
N PRO A 75 19.29 1.77 8.65
CA PRO A 75 19.37 2.47 7.36
C PRO A 75 18.34 2.01 6.32
N ALA A 76 17.11 1.64 6.67
CA ALA A 76 16.21 0.94 5.74
C ALA A 76 15.93 1.68 4.42
N TYR A 77 15.54 2.96 4.48
CA TYR A 77 15.07 3.71 3.31
C TYR A 77 15.39 5.19 3.46
N GLY A 78 15.98 5.80 2.43
CA GLY A 78 16.31 7.22 2.44
C GLY A 78 17.26 7.63 1.33
N PRO A 79 17.58 8.94 1.22
CA PRO A 79 18.39 9.44 0.12
C PRO A 79 19.88 9.18 0.36
N GLY A 80 20.51 8.46 -0.57
CA GLY A 80 21.95 8.22 -0.62
C GLY A 80 22.32 6.76 -0.43
N SER A 81 23.52 6.40 -0.90
CA SER A 81 24.03 5.03 -0.94
C SER A 81 24.33 4.42 0.44
N THR A 82 24.13 5.15 1.53
CA THR A 82 24.23 4.62 2.89
C THR A 82 22.95 3.92 3.34
N PHE A 83 21.83 4.12 2.62
CA PHE A 83 20.56 3.43 2.88
C PHE A 83 20.48 2.11 2.12
N THR A 84 19.80 1.12 2.72
CA THR A 84 19.48 -0.16 2.06
C THR A 84 18.69 0.08 0.78
N ILE A 85 17.73 1.01 0.82
CA ILE A 85 17.07 1.55 -0.36
C ILE A 85 17.45 3.03 -0.49
N ASP A 86 18.33 3.32 -1.46
CA ASP A 86 18.77 4.66 -1.85
C ASP A 86 17.71 5.31 -2.75
N THR A 87 16.94 6.23 -2.19
CA THR A 87 15.84 6.90 -2.89
C THR A 87 16.29 7.93 -3.93
N THR A 88 17.61 8.15 -4.08
CA THR A 88 18.16 8.94 -5.19
C THR A 88 18.26 8.14 -6.49
N LYS A 89 17.96 6.84 -6.45
CA LYS A 89 17.98 5.92 -7.58
C LYS A 89 16.65 5.15 -7.69
N PRO A 90 16.30 4.62 -8.88
CA PRO A 90 15.14 3.75 -9.02
C PRO A 90 15.23 2.52 -8.13
N PHE A 91 14.08 2.05 -7.65
CA PHE A 91 13.90 0.79 -6.93
C PHE A 91 12.55 0.19 -7.31
N GLU A 92 12.37 -1.11 -7.07
CA GLU A 92 11.12 -1.82 -7.30
C GLU A 92 10.30 -1.91 -6.01
N VAL A 93 9.00 -1.68 -6.14
CA VAL A 93 8.00 -1.94 -5.10
C VAL A 93 7.24 -3.19 -5.51
N ILE A 94 7.26 -4.21 -4.66
CA ILE A 94 6.63 -5.50 -4.91
C ILE A 94 5.63 -5.75 -3.79
N SER A 95 4.34 -5.82 -4.10
CA SER A 95 3.31 -6.22 -3.15
C SER A 95 2.81 -7.61 -3.47
N GLU A 96 2.98 -8.52 -2.52
CA GLU A 96 2.52 -9.91 -2.59
C GLU A 96 1.23 -10.04 -1.80
N PHE A 97 0.16 -10.48 -2.45
CA PHE A 97 -1.14 -10.70 -1.82
C PHE A 97 -1.30 -12.18 -1.52
N HIS A 98 -1.55 -12.50 -0.25
CA HIS A 98 -1.67 -13.87 0.24
C HIS A 98 -3.15 -14.25 0.39
N GLY A 99 -3.43 -15.51 0.08
CA GLY A 99 -4.76 -16.08 0.21
C GLY A 99 -5.19 -16.90 -1.00
N SER A 100 -6.50 -16.92 -1.24
CA SER A 100 -7.14 -17.49 -2.42
C SER A 100 -8.04 -16.45 -3.07
N GLU A 101 -8.63 -16.78 -4.22
CA GLU A 101 -9.57 -15.91 -4.95
C GLU A 101 -10.72 -15.38 -4.10
N THR A 102 -11.14 -16.15 -3.08
CA THR A 102 -12.27 -15.84 -2.21
C THR A 102 -11.88 -15.55 -0.77
N ASN A 103 -10.58 -15.51 -0.46
CA ASN A 103 -10.11 -15.33 0.91
C ASN A 103 -8.78 -14.59 0.93
N PHE A 104 -8.78 -13.33 1.36
CA PHE A 104 -7.58 -12.53 1.52
C PHE A 104 -7.02 -12.69 2.94
N THR A 105 -5.81 -13.22 3.06
CA THR A 105 -5.22 -13.57 4.37
C THR A 105 -4.11 -12.63 4.81
N GLY A 106 -3.58 -11.81 3.90
CA GLY A 106 -2.56 -10.82 4.22
C GLY A 106 -1.78 -10.36 3.01
N PHE A 107 -0.80 -9.50 3.23
CA PHE A 107 0.07 -9.02 2.17
C PHE A 107 1.47 -8.70 2.69
N LEU A 108 2.46 -8.74 1.81
CA LEU A 108 3.83 -8.39 2.08
C LEU A 108 4.29 -7.35 1.07
N THR A 109 4.91 -6.26 1.55
CA THR A 109 5.51 -5.28 0.66
C THR A 109 7.03 -5.39 0.73
N LYS A 110 7.68 -5.55 -0.42
CA LYS A 110 9.14 -5.60 -0.56
C LYS A 110 9.61 -4.41 -1.39
N LEU A 111 10.67 -3.76 -0.92
CA LEU A 111 11.43 -2.80 -1.70
C LEU A 111 12.71 -3.49 -2.15
N ARG A 112 12.98 -3.47 -3.46
CA ARG A 112 14.16 -4.09 -4.06
C ARG A 112 14.98 -3.08 -4.83
N GLN A 113 16.29 -3.06 -4.62
CA GLN A 113 17.19 -2.20 -5.37
C GLN A 113 18.54 -2.86 -5.61
N MET A 114 19.08 -2.73 -6.83
CA MET A 114 20.46 -3.10 -7.12
C MET A 114 21.40 -1.93 -6.77
N GLN A 115 22.37 -2.17 -5.90
CA GLN A 115 23.41 -1.19 -5.55
C GLN A 115 24.80 -1.83 -5.66
N GLY A 116 25.69 -1.26 -6.47
CA GLY A 116 27.06 -1.78 -6.61
C GLY A 116 27.17 -3.20 -7.16
N GLY A 117 26.13 -3.69 -7.85
CA GLY A 117 26.06 -5.08 -8.34
C GLY A 117 25.43 -6.06 -7.35
N GLU A 118 25.05 -5.61 -6.15
CA GLU A 118 24.38 -6.43 -5.14
C GLU A 118 22.89 -6.07 -5.02
N GLU A 119 22.07 -7.08 -4.73
CA GLU A 119 20.65 -6.88 -4.40
C GLU A 119 20.51 -6.39 -2.96
N ARG A 120 19.68 -5.36 -2.76
CA ARG A 120 19.29 -4.81 -1.46
C ARG A 120 17.79 -4.93 -1.32
N LEU A 121 17.35 -5.43 -0.16
CA LEU A 121 15.95 -5.71 0.12
C LEU A 121 15.51 -5.08 1.45
N VAL A 122 14.31 -4.51 1.46
CA VAL A 122 13.58 -4.12 2.67
C VAL A 122 12.20 -4.77 2.61
N ASN A 123 11.86 -5.53 3.65
CA ASN A 123 10.56 -6.17 3.79
C ASN A 123 9.72 -5.44 4.84
N LEU A 124 8.51 -5.08 4.46
CA LEU A 124 7.47 -4.53 5.32
C LEU A 124 6.44 -5.64 5.57
N ASP A 125 6.61 -6.36 6.68
CA ASP A 125 5.79 -7.53 7.03
C ASP A 125 4.50 -7.13 7.77
N HIS A 126 3.36 -7.41 7.15
CA HIS A 126 2.04 -7.11 7.68
C HIS A 126 1.38 -8.30 8.40
N ALA A 127 2.13 -9.34 8.77
CA ALA A 127 1.60 -10.50 9.49
C ALA A 127 0.87 -10.15 10.80
N ALA A 128 1.22 -9.03 11.44
CA ALA A 128 0.54 -8.53 12.63
C ALA A 128 -0.87 -7.97 12.36
N CYS A 129 -1.24 -7.75 11.10
CA CYS A 129 -2.55 -7.29 10.69
C CYS A 129 -3.57 -8.43 10.70
N VAL A 130 -3.86 -9.01 11.87
CA VAL A 130 -4.65 -10.26 11.96
C VAL A 130 -6.14 -10.10 11.61
N ALA A 131 -6.75 -8.94 11.87
CA ALA A 131 -8.19 -8.72 11.62
C ALA A 131 -8.49 -8.02 10.29
N GLY A 132 -7.54 -7.23 9.78
CA GLY A 132 -7.72 -6.41 8.58
C GLY A 132 -7.99 -7.22 7.31
N PRO A 133 -7.17 -8.23 6.96
CA PRO A 133 -7.32 -9.01 5.73
C PRO A 133 -8.69 -9.68 5.59
N GLY A 134 -9.17 -10.32 6.66
CA GLY A 134 -10.49 -10.95 6.66
C GLY A 134 -11.63 -9.98 6.38
N ARG A 135 -11.55 -8.74 6.89
CA ARG A 135 -12.53 -7.67 6.61
C ARG A 135 -12.37 -7.05 5.22
N MET A 136 -11.27 -7.31 4.52
CA MET A 136 -11.01 -6.84 3.16
C MET A 136 -11.23 -7.91 2.08
N THR A 137 -11.42 -9.18 2.46
CA THR A 137 -11.67 -10.29 1.54
C THR A 137 -12.70 -9.97 0.46
N ALA A 138 -13.89 -9.46 0.85
CA ALA A 138 -14.94 -9.16 -0.13
C ALA A 138 -14.53 -8.05 -1.13
N ALA A 139 -13.83 -7.01 -0.66
CA ALA A 139 -13.36 -5.92 -1.51
C ALA A 139 -12.26 -6.39 -2.48
N MET A 140 -11.29 -7.16 -1.98
CA MET A 140 -10.22 -7.72 -2.81
C MET A 140 -10.77 -8.70 -3.86
N ALA A 141 -11.75 -9.53 -3.50
CA ALA A 141 -12.36 -10.52 -4.41
C ALA A 141 -13.26 -9.87 -5.48
N THR A 142 -13.96 -8.79 -5.14
CA THR A 142 -14.82 -8.06 -6.11
C THR A 142 -14.04 -7.12 -7.01
N GLY A 143 -12.82 -6.77 -6.62
CA GLY A 143 -11.93 -5.89 -7.35
C GLY A 143 -11.95 -4.47 -6.78
N MET A 144 -10.77 -3.84 -6.82
CA MET A 144 -10.56 -2.47 -6.38
C MET A 144 -10.02 -1.63 -7.54
N THR A 145 -10.26 -0.32 -7.50
CA THR A 145 -9.71 0.60 -8.50
C THR A 145 -8.33 1.08 -8.06
N LEU A 146 -7.34 1.01 -8.95
CA LEU A 146 -6.03 1.59 -8.71
C LEU A 146 -6.09 3.11 -8.79
N ARG A 147 -5.55 3.79 -7.78
CA ARG A 147 -5.41 5.25 -7.77
C ARG A 147 -3.95 5.64 -7.57
N ILE A 148 -3.52 6.63 -8.35
CA ILE A 148 -2.21 7.27 -8.22
C ILE A 148 -2.44 8.75 -8.01
N THR A 149 -1.91 9.29 -6.92
CA THR A 149 -1.97 10.71 -6.58
C THR A 149 -0.59 11.23 -6.20
N TYR A 150 -0.32 12.48 -6.51
CA TYR A 150 0.93 13.15 -6.15
C TYR A 150 0.65 14.56 -5.63
N GLY A 151 1.49 15.06 -4.71
CA GLY A 151 1.41 16.43 -4.18
C GLY A 151 0.62 16.59 -2.87
N TRP A 152 0.42 15.51 -2.10
CA TRP A 152 -0.18 15.55 -0.76
C TRP A 152 0.88 15.51 0.34
N ASN A 153 0.64 16.16 1.49
CA ASN A 153 1.59 16.24 2.61
C ASN A 153 1.57 15.00 3.52
N PHE A 154 1.51 13.80 2.94
CA PHE A 154 1.51 12.52 3.67
C PHE A 154 2.19 11.43 2.81
N PRO A 155 2.98 10.50 3.41
CA PRO A 155 3.32 10.40 4.83
C PRO A 155 4.28 11.52 5.30
N PRO A 156 4.37 11.81 6.61
CA PRO A 156 5.32 12.81 7.11
C PRO A 156 6.77 12.42 6.78
N CYS A 157 7.62 13.41 6.52
CA CYS A 157 9.02 13.24 6.10
C CYS A 157 9.95 12.90 7.30
N SER A 158 9.49 12.04 8.21
CA SER A 158 10.18 11.73 9.47
C SER A 158 10.58 13.01 10.24
N ASN A 159 11.87 13.26 10.45
CA ASN A 159 12.40 14.44 11.13
C ASN A 159 12.51 15.70 10.24
N ARG A 160 12.03 15.65 8.99
CA ARG A 160 12.00 16.78 8.06
C ARG A 160 10.59 17.25 7.80
N THR A 161 10.46 18.49 7.34
CA THR A 161 9.19 19.05 6.88
C THR A 161 8.95 18.64 5.43
N CYS A 162 7.80 18.02 5.13
CA CYS A 162 7.34 17.89 3.75
C CYS A 162 6.63 19.20 3.34
N SER A 163 6.95 19.72 2.15
CA SER A 163 6.19 20.80 1.53
C SER A 163 6.05 20.55 0.03
N GLY A 164 4.98 21.10 -0.56
CA GLY A 164 4.81 21.06 -2.02
C GLY A 164 5.95 21.75 -2.78
N GLU A 165 6.62 22.73 -2.18
CA GLU A 165 7.79 23.40 -2.78
C GLU A 165 9.02 22.50 -2.84
N ALA A 166 9.14 21.56 -1.91
CA ALA A 166 10.21 20.57 -1.89
C ALA A 166 9.84 19.28 -2.63
N ALA A 167 8.64 19.22 -3.23
CA ALA A 167 8.20 18.08 -4.01
C ALA A 167 9.03 17.97 -5.29
N GLY A 168 9.62 16.79 -5.52
CA GLY A 168 10.42 16.51 -6.72
C GLY A 168 9.58 15.97 -7.87
N ASP A 169 10.25 15.35 -8.84
CA ASP A 169 9.57 14.53 -9.84
C ASP A 169 9.43 13.10 -9.30
N VAL A 170 8.30 12.46 -9.61
CA VAL A 170 8.07 11.03 -9.36
C VAL A 170 7.80 10.32 -10.67
N VAL A 171 8.51 9.22 -10.91
CA VAL A 171 8.29 8.36 -12.07
C VAL A 171 7.89 6.98 -11.59
N ILE A 172 6.64 6.61 -11.89
CA ILE A 172 6.14 5.24 -11.71
C ILE A 172 6.12 4.61 -13.10
N SER A 173 6.81 3.48 -13.24
CA SER A 173 6.90 2.76 -14.51
C SER A 173 6.89 1.25 -14.26
N SER A 174 6.74 0.47 -15.33
CA SER A 174 6.79 -1.00 -15.27
C SER A 174 5.78 -1.64 -14.32
N LEU A 175 4.63 -0.97 -14.13
CA LEU A 175 3.51 -1.51 -13.36
C LEU A 175 2.99 -2.78 -14.04
N ARG A 176 3.00 -3.88 -13.30
CA ARG A 176 2.57 -5.19 -13.77
C ARG A 176 1.79 -5.90 -12.67
N ILE A 177 0.77 -6.65 -13.08
CA ILE A 177 0.12 -7.64 -12.24
C ILE A 177 0.56 -8.99 -12.78
N ALA A 178 1.15 -9.81 -11.92
CA ALA A 178 1.60 -11.14 -12.27
C ALA A 178 1.01 -12.15 -11.27
N PRO A 179 0.73 -13.39 -11.70
CA PRO A 179 0.48 -14.47 -10.76
C PRO A 179 1.67 -14.60 -9.80
N PRO A 180 1.46 -15.18 -8.59
CA PRO A 180 2.53 -15.32 -7.61
C PRO A 180 3.76 -15.95 -8.25
N ILE A 181 4.92 -15.32 -8.04
CA ILE A 181 6.20 -15.90 -8.42
C ILE A 181 6.28 -17.22 -7.64
N SER A 182 6.34 -18.35 -8.36
CA SER A 182 6.50 -19.67 -7.74
C SER A 182 7.63 -19.57 -6.70
N PRO A 183 7.47 -20.11 -5.49
CA PRO A 183 8.53 -20.03 -4.48
C PRO A 183 9.83 -20.53 -5.11
N GLU A 184 10.92 -19.78 -4.92
CA GLU A 184 12.26 -20.32 -5.20
C GLU A 184 12.38 -21.68 -4.51
N PRO A 185 12.97 -22.69 -5.17
CA PRO A 185 13.09 -24.01 -4.59
C PRO A 185 13.83 -23.86 -3.26
N ARG A 186 13.11 -24.15 -2.17
CA ARG A 186 13.70 -24.24 -0.83
C ARG A 186 14.81 -25.27 -0.96
N LEU A 187 16.07 -24.84 -0.84
CA LEU A 187 17.21 -25.74 -0.70
C LEU A 187 16.88 -26.69 0.45
N GLU A 188 16.53 -27.93 0.11
CA GLU A 188 16.36 -28.99 1.09
C GLU A 188 17.69 -29.11 1.82
N THR A 189 17.67 -28.87 3.13
CA THR A 189 18.80 -29.21 3.98
C THR A 189 19.01 -30.72 3.90
N PRO A 190 20.22 -31.20 3.51
CA PRO A 190 20.48 -32.63 3.41
C PRO A 190 20.32 -33.33 4.78
N PRO A 191 20.04 -34.64 4.78
CA PRO A 191 19.75 -35.43 5.98
C PRO A 191 20.89 -35.47 7.00
#